data_AF-A0AAU6E486-F1
#
_entry.id   AF-A0AAU6E486-F1
#
_cell.length_a   1.000
_cell.length_b   1.000
_cell.length_c   1.000
_cell.angle_alpha   90.00
_cell.angle_beta   90.00
_cell.angle_gamma   90.00
#
_symmetry.space_group_name_H-M   'P 1'
#
loop_
_entity.id
_entity.type
_entity.pdbx_description
1 polymer ?
#
loop_
_entity_poly.entity_id
_entity_poly.type
_entity_poly.pdbx_seq_one_letter_code
_entity_poly.pdbx_strand_id
1 'polypeptide(L)'
;MSRGGYSPRFLADYTARWVDADPFRTERARRLLTAADVVTLDEVAPDREYAERFLRSYGITGKVATMIDGGPAGVLYVGMAMRDTPHVPARDLAVLRALRRHLTPLAVEQLTRHREQMASRADWRLTPREWEVARLAAQGLTNRGIADRLFVGVDTVKKHLSRVLDETGCASRVELAARWRQWEHPSGARNGTATADIYSG
;
A
#
# COMPACT_ATOMS: atom_id res chain seq x y z
N MET A 1 5.06 -7.22 -23.70
CA MET A 1 5.76 -6.10 -23.03
C MET A 1 5.22 -6.03 -21.60
N SER A 2 5.98 -6.50 -20.61
CA SER A 2 5.50 -6.71 -19.23
C SER A 2 5.42 -5.39 -18.45
N ARG A 3 4.26 -5.14 -17.81
CA ARG A 3 4.04 -4.06 -16.83
C ARG A 3 5.01 -4.23 -15.66
N GLY A 4 5.71 -3.16 -15.27
CA GLY A 4 6.68 -3.17 -14.19
C GLY A 4 6.05 -3.55 -12.84
N GLY A 5 6.72 -4.43 -12.09
CA GLY A 5 6.26 -4.93 -10.79
C GLY A 5 6.45 -6.44 -10.63
N TYR A 6 6.39 -6.93 -9.40
CA TYR A 6 6.36 -8.36 -9.12
C TYR A 6 5.00 -8.96 -9.55
N SER A 7 4.99 -10.24 -9.93
CA SER A 7 3.74 -10.91 -10.31
C SER A 7 2.82 -11.10 -9.10
N PRO A 8 1.48 -11.19 -9.30
CA PRO A 8 0.55 -11.48 -8.19
C PRO A 8 0.90 -12.75 -7.42
N ARG A 9 1.36 -13.79 -8.14
CA ARG A 9 1.85 -15.04 -7.54
C ARG A 9 3.04 -14.81 -6.61
N PHE A 10 4.02 -14.01 -7.04
CA PHE A 10 5.16 -13.64 -6.21
C PHE A 10 4.70 -12.94 -4.93
N LEU A 11 3.80 -11.96 -5.05
CA LEU A 11 3.33 -11.17 -3.90
C LEU A 11 2.55 -12.01 -2.89
N ALA A 12 1.72 -12.95 -3.36
CA ALA A 12 1.00 -13.87 -2.50
C ALA A 12 1.95 -14.79 -1.70
N ASP A 13 2.92 -15.42 -2.39
CA ASP A 13 3.92 -16.30 -1.76
C ASP A 13 4.84 -15.53 -0.82
N TYR A 14 5.26 -14.33 -1.22
CA TYR A 14 6.03 -13.39 -0.39
C TYR A 14 5.30 -13.09 0.92
N THR A 15 4.05 -12.64 0.83
CA THR A 15 3.27 -12.21 2.00
C THR A 15 2.96 -13.38 2.94
N ALA A 16 2.70 -14.57 2.37
CA ALA A 16 2.33 -15.74 3.16
C ALA A 16 3.51 -16.38 3.91
N ARG A 17 4.75 -16.25 3.41
CA ARG A 17 5.88 -17.09 3.89
C ARG A 17 7.20 -16.37 4.08
N TRP A 18 7.46 -15.29 3.33
CA TRP A 18 8.81 -14.72 3.22
C TRP A 18 8.91 -13.29 3.76
N VAL A 19 7.78 -12.69 4.11
CA VAL A 19 7.67 -11.30 4.57
C VAL A 19 8.51 -11.01 5.82
N ASP A 20 8.54 -11.96 6.77
CA ASP A 20 9.29 -11.82 8.03
C ASP A 20 10.77 -12.19 7.87
N ALA A 21 11.08 -12.96 6.83
CA ALA A 21 12.44 -13.37 6.49
C ALA A 21 13.11 -12.42 5.48
N ASP A 22 12.45 -11.34 5.03
CA ASP A 22 13.03 -10.44 4.02
C ASP A 22 14.25 -9.70 4.59
N PRO A 23 15.46 -9.90 4.03
CA PRO A 23 16.67 -9.26 4.51
C PRO A 23 16.62 -7.74 4.51
N PHE A 24 15.87 -7.13 3.58
CA PHE A 24 15.71 -5.67 3.48
C PHE A 24 14.86 -5.08 4.60
N ARG A 25 14.15 -5.91 5.37
CA ARG A 25 13.33 -5.48 6.52
C ARG A 25 14.05 -5.60 7.86
N THR A 26 15.30 -6.06 7.85
CA THR A 26 16.10 -6.22 9.06
C THR A 26 16.72 -4.90 9.53
N GLU A 27 17.07 -4.82 10.82
CA GLU A 27 17.79 -3.67 11.38
C GLU A 27 19.19 -3.49 10.76
N ARG A 28 19.80 -4.57 10.28
CA ARG A 28 21.05 -4.50 9.49
C ARG A 28 20.82 -3.73 8.19
N ALA A 29 19.80 -4.10 7.43
CA ALA A 29 19.49 -3.42 6.17
C ALA A 29 19.14 -1.94 6.40
N ARG A 30 18.36 -1.63 7.43
CA ARG A 30 18.02 -0.25 7.79
C ARG A 30 19.27 0.59 8.06
N ARG A 31 20.20 0.08 8.89
CA ARG A 31 21.48 0.76 9.17
C ARG A 31 22.31 0.99 7.90
N LEU A 32 22.42 -0.02 7.04
CA LEU A 32 23.15 0.09 5.78
C LEU A 32 22.50 1.10 4.83
N LEU A 33 21.16 1.10 4.71
CA LEU A 33 20.42 2.01 3.85
C LEU A 33 20.52 3.47 4.33
N THR A 34 20.57 3.70 5.64
CA THR A 34 20.85 5.02 6.21
C THR A 34 22.27 5.51 5.90
N ALA A 35 23.26 4.61 5.89
CA ALA A 35 24.66 4.97 5.69
C ALA A 35 25.07 5.10 4.21
N ALA A 36 24.55 4.23 3.34
CA ALA A 36 25.02 4.06 1.95
C ALA A 36 24.03 4.52 0.88
N ASP A 37 22.83 4.98 1.29
CA ASP A 37 21.66 5.35 0.48
C ASP A 37 21.04 4.21 -0.35
N VAL A 38 21.88 3.32 -0.90
CA VAL A 38 21.51 2.20 -1.75
C VAL A 38 22.28 0.98 -1.31
N VAL A 39 21.58 -0.15 -1.18
CA VAL A 39 22.14 -1.41 -0.67
C VAL A 39 21.68 -2.57 -1.55
N THR A 40 22.57 -3.52 -1.79
CA THR A 40 22.33 -4.75 -2.56
C THR A 40 21.95 -5.92 -1.66
N LEU A 41 21.35 -6.95 -2.25
CA LEU A 41 20.97 -8.18 -1.55
C LEU A 41 22.19 -8.87 -0.93
N ASP A 42 23.31 -8.91 -1.64
CA ASP A 42 24.56 -9.54 -1.16
C ASP A 42 25.12 -8.82 0.09
N GLU A 43 24.87 -7.52 0.26
CA GLU A 43 25.30 -6.78 1.45
C GLU A 43 24.43 -7.04 2.68
N VAL A 44 23.12 -7.27 2.48
CA VAL A 44 22.16 -7.51 3.58
C VAL A 44 22.01 -8.98 3.94
N ALA A 45 22.18 -9.88 2.97
CA ALA A 45 22.09 -11.33 3.10
C ALA A 45 23.24 -12.02 2.35
N PRO A 46 24.47 -11.95 2.88
CA PRO A 46 25.64 -12.55 2.23
C PRO A 46 25.59 -14.09 2.17
N ASP A 47 24.77 -14.73 3.02
CA ASP A 47 24.52 -16.17 3.01
C ASP A 47 23.69 -16.64 1.80
N ARG A 48 23.06 -15.70 1.08
CA ARG A 48 22.20 -15.93 -0.09
C ARG A 48 21.02 -16.88 0.13
N GLU A 49 20.71 -17.24 1.37
CA GLU A 49 19.66 -18.21 1.66
C GLU A 49 18.29 -17.74 1.12
N TYR A 50 17.95 -16.47 1.38
CA TYR A 50 16.73 -15.85 0.87
C TYR A 50 16.69 -15.81 -0.67
N ALA A 51 17.84 -15.55 -1.30
CA ALA A 51 17.93 -15.51 -2.76
C ALA A 51 17.66 -16.91 -3.35
N GLU A 52 18.27 -17.94 -2.78
CA GLU A 52 18.21 -19.31 -3.29
C GLU A 52 16.85 -19.97 -3.03
N ARG A 53 16.31 -19.80 -1.82
CA ARG A 53 15.07 -20.47 -1.43
C ARG A 53 13.81 -19.79 -1.98
N PHE A 54 13.87 -18.49 -2.28
CA PHE A 54 12.70 -17.73 -2.74
C PHE A 54 12.93 -17.07 -4.09
N LEU A 55 13.83 -16.07 -4.17
CA LEU A 55 13.95 -15.20 -5.34
C LEU A 55 14.30 -15.96 -6.63
N ARG A 56 15.18 -16.97 -6.53
CA ARG A 56 15.63 -17.78 -7.67
C ARG A 56 14.49 -18.53 -8.34
N SER A 57 13.49 -18.99 -7.58
CA SER A 57 12.31 -19.66 -8.14
C SER A 57 11.45 -18.74 -9.03
N TYR A 58 11.59 -17.42 -8.85
CA TYR A 58 10.97 -16.40 -9.67
C TYR A 58 11.92 -15.77 -10.70
N GLY A 59 13.09 -16.39 -10.91
CA GLY A 59 14.13 -15.94 -11.82
C GLY A 59 14.74 -14.60 -11.42
N ILE A 60 14.77 -14.29 -10.12
CA ILE A 60 15.46 -13.12 -9.57
C ILE A 60 16.76 -13.60 -8.95
N THR A 61 17.88 -13.13 -9.48
CA THR A 61 19.22 -13.51 -9.07
C THR A 61 19.90 -12.45 -8.21
N GLY A 62 19.56 -11.18 -8.42
CA GLY A 62 20.09 -10.04 -7.67
C GLY A 62 19.00 -9.04 -7.33
N LYS A 63 19.23 -8.22 -6.30
CA LYS A 63 18.29 -7.16 -5.90
C LYS A 63 19.07 -6.00 -5.30
N VAL A 64 18.60 -4.79 -5.56
CA VAL A 64 19.12 -3.54 -4.98
C VAL A 64 17.94 -2.72 -4.49
N ALA A 65 18.08 -2.06 -3.34
CA ALA A 65 17.06 -1.18 -2.81
C ALA A 65 17.66 0.13 -2.28
N THR A 66 16.83 1.15 -2.25
CA THR A 66 16.99 2.41 -1.52
C THR A 66 15.85 2.55 -0.54
N MET A 67 16.10 3.30 0.52
CA MET A 67 15.11 3.73 1.48
C MET A 67 14.90 5.24 1.36
N ILE A 68 13.65 5.67 1.44
CA ILE A 68 13.27 7.07 1.60
C ILE A 68 12.56 7.19 2.95
N ASP A 69 13.17 7.92 3.86
CA ASP A 69 12.61 8.22 5.17
C ASP A 69 11.70 9.46 5.06
N GLY A 70 10.39 9.24 5.22
CA GLY A 70 9.37 10.29 5.29
C GLY A 70 9.16 10.82 6.71
N GLY A 71 10.00 10.42 7.66
CA GLY A 71 9.86 10.75 9.07
C GLY A 71 8.55 10.18 9.64
N PRO A 72 7.72 11.01 10.32
CA PRO A 72 6.45 10.56 10.88
C PRO A 72 5.45 9.99 9.85
N ALA A 73 5.62 10.36 8.58
CA ALA A 73 4.76 9.87 7.49
C ALA A 73 5.02 8.39 7.14
N GLY A 74 6.19 7.85 7.52
CA GLY A 74 6.60 6.47 7.27
C GLY A 74 7.81 6.36 6.37
N VAL A 75 8.09 5.15 5.91
CA VAL A 75 9.28 4.82 5.12
C VAL A 75 8.86 4.15 3.82
N LEU A 76 9.42 4.59 2.70
CA LEU A 76 9.24 3.97 1.39
C LEU A 76 10.52 3.22 0.98
N TYR A 77 10.38 1.96 0.56
CA TYR A 77 11.46 1.18 -0.05
C TYR A 77 11.24 1.09 -1.55
N VAL A 78 12.27 1.44 -2.32
CA VAL A 78 12.27 1.33 -3.78
C VAL A 78 13.43 0.45 -4.19
N GLY A 79 13.20 -0.52 -5.08
CA GLY A 79 14.26 -1.42 -5.49
C GLY A 79 14.09 -1.98 -6.89
N MET A 80 15.19 -2.53 -7.40
CA MET A 80 15.26 -3.18 -8.70
C MET A 80 15.71 -4.63 -8.50
N ALA A 81 15.14 -5.53 -9.29
CA ALA A 81 15.45 -6.95 -9.29
C ALA A 81 16.16 -7.33 -10.60
N MET A 82 17.22 -8.11 -10.50
CA MET A 82 18.03 -8.61 -11.61
C MET A 82 17.66 -10.06 -11.89
N ARG A 83 17.66 -10.47 -13.16
CA ARG A 83 17.33 -11.85 -13.57
C ARG A 83 18.51 -12.67 -14.06
N ASP A 84 19.48 -11.99 -14.69
CA ASP A 84 20.57 -12.65 -15.40
C ASP A 84 21.88 -12.67 -14.61
N THR A 85 21.96 -11.87 -13.54
CA THR A 85 23.16 -11.70 -12.73
C THR A 85 22.81 -11.49 -11.26
N PRO A 86 23.54 -12.10 -10.31
CA PRO A 86 23.41 -11.76 -8.90
C PRO A 86 24.08 -10.41 -8.58
N HIS A 87 25.11 -10.05 -9.35
CA HIS A 87 25.81 -8.79 -9.18
C HIS A 87 25.02 -7.64 -9.81
N VAL A 88 24.78 -6.59 -9.03
CA VAL A 88 24.08 -5.39 -9.47
C VAL A 88 25.08 -4.46 -10.18
N PRO A 89 24.89 -4.15 -11.48
CA PRO A 89 25.82 -3.31 -12.22
C PRO A 89 25.96 -1.91 -11.61
N ALA A 90 27.16 -1.32 -11.72
CA ALA A 90 27.44 0.03 -11.21
C ALA A 90 26.49 1.10 -11.79
N ARG A 91 26.05 0.91 -13.03
CA ARG A 91 25.03 1.76 -13.68
C ARG A 91 23.72 1.77 -12.91
N ASP A 92 23.21 0.60 -12.52
CA ASP A 92 21.94 0.48 -11.81
C ASP A 92 22.03 1.07 -10.39
N LEU A 93 23.17 0.89 -9.73
CA LEU A 93 23.44 1.57 -8.45
C LEU A 93 23.42 3.10 -8.62
N ALA A 94 24.08 3.63 -9.65
CA ALA A 94 24.11 5.06 -9.93
C ALA A 94 22.72 5.61 -10.30
N VAL A 95 21.95 4.87 -11.10
CA VAL A 95 20.57 5.23 -11.45
C VAL A 95 19.70 5.29 -10.20
N LEU A 96 19.77 4.29 -9.32
CA LEU A 96 18.95 4.29 -8.10
C LEU A 96 19.33 5.43 -7.15
N ARG A 97 20.62 5.74 -7.01
CA ARG A 97 21.10 6.89 -6.23
C ARG A 97 20.60 8.22 -6.81
N ALA A 98 20.63 8.38 -8.13
CA ALA A 98 20.11 9.57 -8.80
C ALA A 98 18.59 9.69 -8.63
N LEU A 99 17.85 8.60 -8.86
CA LEU A 99 16.40 8.56 -8.70
C LEU A 99 15.97 8.89 -7.28
N ARG A 100 16.64 8.33 -6.26
CA ARG A 100 16.34 8.61 -4.85
C ARG A 100 16.25 10.11 -4.59
N ARG A 101 17.20 10.92 -5.07
CA ARG A 101 17.21 12.38 -4.86
C ARG A 101 15.94 13.05 -5.38
N HIS A 102 15.42 12.59 -6.51
CA HIS A 102 14.20 13.13 -7.11
C HIS A 102 12.92 12.51 -6.53
N LEU A 103 12.99 11.26 -6.07
CA LEU A 103 11.86 10.56 -5.46
C LEU A 103 11.61 11.01 -4.02
N THR A 104 12.61 11.45 -3.27
CA THR A 104 12.45 11.86 -1.87
C THR A 104 11.31 12.86 -1.66
N PRO A 105 11.26 14.04 -2.31
CA PRO A 105 10.17 15.00 -2.07
C PRO A 105 8.80 14.42 -2.44
N LEU A 106 8.71 13.68 -3.54
CA LEU A 106 7.46 13.04 -4.00
C LEU A 106 7.00 11.97 -3.01
N ALA A 107 7.91 11.14 -2.53
CA ALA A 107 7.61 10.06 -1.59
C ALA A 107 7.17 10.61 -0.23
N VAL A 108 7.82 11.65 0.29
CA VAL A 108 7.42 12.32 1.55
C VAL A 108 6.00 12.86 1.42
N GLU A 109 5.70 13.56 0.32
CA GLU A 109 4.36 14.09 0.06
C GLU A 109 3.30 12.98 -0.02
N GLN A 110 3.58 11.91 -0.78
CA GLN A 110 2.65 10.78 -0.92
C GLN A 110 2.44 10.04 0.40
N LEU A 111 3.49 9.77 1.17
CA LEU A 111 3.41 9.14 2.48
C LEU A 111 2.59 9.99 3.46
N THR A 112 2.77 11.31 3.42
CA THR A 112 2.04 12.25 4.28
C THR A 112 0.55 12.23 3.96
N ARG A 113 0.20 12.36 2.68
CA ARG A 113 -1.19 12.27 2.22
C ARG A 113 -1.82 10.93 2.60
N HIS A 114 -1.12 9.82 2.38
CA HIS A 114 -1.62 8.50 2.74
C HIS A 114 -1.85 8.37 4.26
N ARG A 115 -0.96 8.91 5.08
CA ARG A 115 -1.13 8.92 6.54
C ARG A 115 -2.32 9.77 6.97
N GLU A 116 -2.52 10.95 6.40
CA GLU A 116 -3.69 11.80 6.67
C GLU A 116 -5.00 11.11 6.27
N GLN A 117 -5.00 10.37 5.16
CA GLN A 117 -6.14 9.54 4.74
C GLN A 117 -6.40 8.40 5.71
N MET A 118 -5.36 7.74 6.21
CA MET A 118 -5.52 6.68 7.21
C MET A 118 -5.93 7.21 8.59
N ALA A 119 -5.48 8.41 8.97
CA ALA A 119 -5.91 9.08 10.19
C ALA A 119 -7.40 9.47 10.09
N SER A 120 -7.81 10.08 8.99
CA SER A 120 -9.24 10.37 8.74
C SER A 120 -10.11 9.12 8.64
N ARG A 121 -9.55 7.96 8.27
CA ARG A 121 -10.18 6.63 8.40
C ARG A 121 -10.38 6.23 9.85
N ALA A 122 -9.36 6.40 10.67
CA ALA A 122 -9.38 6.07 12.09
C ALA A 122 -10.30 7.00 12.91
N ASP A 123 -10.61 8.19 12.39
CA ASP A 123 -11.57 9.12 12.99
C ASP A 123 -13.01 8.56 12.97
N TRP A 124 -13.34 7.69 12.02
CA TRP A 124 -14.66 7.04 11.98
C TRP A 124 -14.68 5.81 12.88
N ARG A 125 -15.14 5.96 14.12
CA ARG A 125 -15.27 4.85 15.08
C ARG A 125 -16.53 4.03 14.84
N LEU A 126 -16.70 3.56 13.62
CA LEU A 126 -17.83 2.72 13.22
C LEU A 126 -17.59 1.27 13.62
N THR A 127 -18.64 0.59 14.09
CA THR A 127 -18.64 -0.86 14.24
C THR A 127 -18.56 -1.56 12.87
N PRO A 128 -18.18 -2.84 12.79
CA PRO A 128 -18.13 -3.57 11.51
C PRO A 128 -19.44 -3.48 10.71
N ARG A 129 -20.59 -3.52 11.39
CA ARG A 129 -21.89 -3.42 10.75
C ARG A 129 -22.21 -2.03 10.23
N GLU A 130 -21.79 -1.00 10.95
CA GLU A 130 -21.93 0.40 10.52
C GLU A 130 -21.03 0.70 9.32
N TRP A 131 -19.83 0.12 9.27
CA TRP A 131 -18.96 0.17 8.08
C TRP A 131 -19.63 -0.41 6.84
N GLU A 132 -20.26 -1.58 6.95
CA GLU A 132 -21.00 -2.19 5.83
C GLU A 132 -22.16 -1.31 5.35
N VAL A 133 -22.93 -0.75 6.29
CA VAL A 133 -24.05 0.15 5.98
C VAL A 133 -23.56 1.44 5.33
N ALA A 134 -22.51 2.06 5.87
CA ALA A 134 -21.91 3.28 5.34
C ALA A 134 -21.41 3.09 3.90
N ARG A 135 -20.72 1.97 3.63
CA ARG A 135 -20.24 1.62 2.29
C ARG A 135 -21.38 1.49 1.28
N LEU A 136 -22.40 0.71 1.61
CA LEU A 136 -23.53 0.50 0.70
C LEU A 136 -24.35 1.79 0.51
N ALA A 137 -24.48 2.62 1.56
CA ALA A 137 -25.13 3.92 1.46
C ALA A 137 -24.35 4.88 0.56
N ALA A 138 -23.01 4.90 0.66
CA ALA A 138 -22.12 5.70 -0.19
C ALA A 138 -22.15 5.26 -1.66
N GLN A 139 -22.36 3.95 -1.91
CA GLN A 139 -22.60 3.40 -3.26
C GLN A 139 -24.00 3.74 -3.82
N GLY A 140 -24.84 4.46 -3.07
CA GLY A 140 -26.13 4.93 -3.52
C GLY A 140 -27.30 3.97 -3.26
N LEU A 141 -27.11 2.86 -2.54
CA LEU A 141 -28.20 1.92 -2.27
C LEU A 141 -29.25 2.54 -1.34
N THR A 142 -30.53 2.29 -1.62
CA THR A 142 -31.63 2.67 -0.73
C THR A 142 -31.59 1.83 0.54
N ASN A 143 -32.21 2.29 1.63
CA ASN A 143 -32.24 1.52 2.88
C ASN A 143 -32.83 0.11 2.69
N ARG A 144 -33.78 -0.04 1.74
CA ARG A 144 -34.32 -1.34 1.34
C ARG A 144 -33.28 -2.20 0.62
N GLY A 145 -32.56 -1.64 -0.36
CA GLY A 145 -31.48 -2.37 -1.04
C GLY A 145 -30.34 -2.78 -0.10
N ILE A 146 -30.03 -1.95 0.90
CA ILE A 146 -29.06 -2.29 1.96
C ILE A 146 -29.60 -3.41 2.84
N ALA A 147 -30.87 -3.32 3.27
CA ALA A 147 -31.54 -4.33 4.08
C ALA A 147 -31.54 -5.69 3.38
N ASP A 148 -31.88 -5.72 2.10
CA ASP A 148 -31.91 -6.93 1.28
C ASP A 148 -30.49 -7.54 1.15
N ARG A 149 -29.46 -6.71 0.92
CA ARG A 149 -28.08 -7.18 0.74
C ARG A 149 -27.43 -7.65 2.04
N LEU A 150 -27.84 -7.08 3.16
CA LEU A 150 -27.30 -7.39 4.47
C LEU A 150 -28.18 -8.35 5.28
N PHE A 151 -29.31 -8.80 4.72
CA PHE A 151 -30.29 -9.69 5.35
C PHE A 151 -30.79 -9.19 6.72
N VAL A 152 -31.20 -7.92 6.79
CA VAL A 152 -31.75 -7.28 8.01
C VAL A 152 -33.00 -6.47 7.71
N GLY A 153 -33.70 -5.99 8.74
CA GLY A 153 -34.84 -5.09 8.57
C GLY A 153 -34.43 -3.68 8.12
N VAL A 154 -35.33 -3.01 7.38
CA VAL A 154 -35.13 -1.61 6.93
C VAL A 154 -34.94 -0.66 8.12
N ASP A 155 -35.64 -0.88 9.23
CA ASP A 155 -35.50 -0.04 10.43
C ASP A 155 -34.16 -0.26 11.14
N THR A 156 -33.59 -1.47 11.05
CA THR A 156 -32.21 -1.75 11.50
C THR A 156 -31.21 -0.94 10.67
N VAL A 157 -31.39 -0.89 9.34
CA VAL A 157 -30.55 -0.05 8.47
C VAL A 157 -30.69 1.43 8.81
N LYS A 158 -31.90 1.94 9.04
CA LYS A 158 -32.11 3.35 9.44
C LYS A 158 -31.34 3.66 10.74
N LYS A 159 -31.41 2.76 11.72
CA LYS A 159 -30.70 2.92 13.01
C LYS A 159 -29.18 2.95 12.84
N HIS A 160 -28.63 2.01 12.06
CA HIS A 160 -27.19 2.02 11.76
C HIS A 160 -26.78 3.25 10.96
N LEU A 161 -27.57 3.66 9.95
CA LEU A 161 -27.25 4.83 9.14
C LEU A 161 -27.29 6.12 9.96
N SER A 162 -28.22 6.25 10.92
CA SER A 162 -28.22 7.39 11.86
C SER A 162 -26.92 7.45 12.65
N ARG A 163 -26.51 6.33 13.27
CA ARG A 163 -25.25 6.26 14.01
C ARG A 163 -24.02 6.52 13.15
N VAL A 164 -24.04 6.03 11.91
CA VAL A 164 -22.98 6.34 10.94
C VAL A 164 -22.90 7.84 10.70
N LEU A 165 -24.02 8.51 10.44
CA LEU A 165 -24.03 9.95 10.19
C LEU A 165 -23.55 10.73 11.42
N ASP A 166 -23.97 10.31 12.61
CA ASP A 166 -23.55 10.92 13.88
C ASP A 166 -22.05 10.75 14.13
N GLU A 167 -21.53 9.52 14.06
CA GLU A 167 -20.12 9.21 14.33
C GLU A 167 -19.19 9.78 13.26
N THR A 168 -19.65 9.82 12.00
CA THR A 168 -18.88 10.45 10.92
C THR A 168 -19.03 11.96 10.93
N GLY A 169 -20.02 12.55 11.62
CA GLY A 169 -20.33 13.98 11.58
C GLY A 169 -20.88 14.46 10.23
N CYS A 170 -21.42 13.56 9.39
CA CYS A 170 -22.04 13.93 8.11
C CYS A 170 -23.52 14.29 8.34
N ALA A 171 -23.98 15.42 7.81
CA ALA A 171 -25.37 15.85 7.96
C ALA A 171 -26.34 15.09 7.02
N SER A 172 -25.83 14.40 6.00
CA SER A 172 -26.66 13.64 5.07
C SER A 172 -25.95 12.45 4.45
N ARG A 173 -26.73 11.53 3.88
CA ARG A 173 -26.18 10.41 3.09
C ARG A 173 -25.41 10.86 1.85
N VAL A 174 -25.73 12.04 1.31
CA VAL A 174 -25.05 12.60 0.12
C VAL A 174 -23.68 13.12 0.53
N GLU A 175 -23.60 13.80 1.67
CA GLU A 175 -22.34 14.22 2.28
C GLU A 175 -21.49 13.03 2.69
N LEU A 176 -22.09 12.01 3.31
CA LEU A 176 -21.43 10.74 3.59
C LEU A 176 -20.87 10.12 2.30
N ALA A 177 -21.63 10.08 1.21
CA ALA A 177 -21.15 9.56 -0.08
C ALA A 177 -20.06 10.43 -0.71
N ALA A 178 -20.06 11.75 -0.51
CA ALA A 178 -19.00 12.65 -0.99
C ALA A 178 -17.71 12.44 -0.19
N ARG A 179 -17.80 12.39 1.13
CA ARG A 179 -16.67 12.15 2.02
C ARG A 179 -16.13 10.72 1.87
N TRP A 180 -17.00 9.74 1.65
CA TRP A 180 -16.62 8.38 1.28
C TRP A 180 -15.88 8.31 -0.05
N ARG A 181 -16.28 9.10 -1.05
CA ARG A 181 -15.53 9.19 -2.32
C ARG A 181 -14.20 9.89 -2.18
N GLN A 182 -14.10 10.94 -1.36
CA GLN A 182 -12.81 11.56 -1.01
C GLN A 182 -11.90 10.58 -0.24
N TRP A 183 -12.50 9.64 0.48
CA TRP A 183 -11.85 8.56 1.21
C TRP A 183 -11.43 7.36 0.32
N GLU A 184 -12.22 7.02 -0.70
CA GLU A 184 -11.89 6.01 -1.72
C GLU A 184 -10.89 6.57 -2.75
N HIS A 185 -10.99 7.86 -3.04
CA HIS A 185 -10.15 8.59 -3.98
C HIS A 185 -9.71 9.94 -3.39
N PRO A 186 -8.67 9.93 -2.56
CA PRO A 186 -8.09 11.15 -2.06
C PRO A 186 -7.29 11.82 -3.18
N SER A 187 -7.91 12.84 -3.79
CA SER A 187 -7.49 13.65 -4.94
C SER A 187 -5.96 13.78 -5.18
N GLY A 188 -5.41 13.68 -6.40
CA GLY A 188 -6.04 13.70 -7.71
C GLY A 188 -5.17 13.11 -8.83
N ALA A 189 -5.71 12.09 -9.49
CA ALA A 189 -5.37 11.75 -10.86
C ALA A 189 -6.04 12.79 -11.79
N ARG A 190 -5.32 13.87 -12.12
CA ARG A 190 -5.54 14.57 -13.39
C ARG A 190 -4.43 14.13 -14.32
N ASN A 191 -4.84 13.29 -15.27
CA ASN A 191 -4.15 12.78 -16.45
C ASN A 191 -2.99 11.78 -16.26
N GLY A 192 -3.26 10.54 -16.71
CA GLY A 192 -2.27 9.65 -17.33
C GLY A 192 -1.86 8.43 -16.51
N THR A 193 -2.45 7.28 -16.83
CA THR A 193 -1.98 5.91 -16.50
C THR A 193 -2.14 5.44 -15.04
N ALA A 194 -3.38 5.08 -14.68
CA ALA A 194 -3.67 4.21 -13.54
C ALA A 194 -3.55 2.74 -13.96
N THR A 195 -2.70 1.95 -13.31
CA THR A 195 -2.92 0.51 -13.12
C THR A 195 -2.15 0.02 -11.90
N ALA A 196 -2.88 -0.28 -10.81
CA ALA A 196 -2.77 -1.50 -10.00
C ALA A 196 -3.26 -1.23 -8.57
N ASP A 197 -4.58 -1.13 -8.41
CA ASP A 197 -5.20 -1.45 -7.13
C ASP A 197 -5.20 -2.98 -6.94
N ILE A 198 -4.67 -3.40 -5.79
CA ILE A 198 -5.34 -4.27 -4.83
C ILE A 198 -5.93 -5.58 -5.40
N TYR A 199 -5.19 -6.68 -5.26
CA TYR A 199 -5.77 -8.03 -5.22
C TYR A 199 -6.00 -8.44 -3.77
N SER A 200 -7.25 -8.31 -3.33
CA SER A 200 -7.85 -9.19 -2.33
C SER A 200 -8.77 -10.16 -3.07
N GLY A 201 -8.61 -11.44 -2.78
CA GLY A 201 -9.48 -12.56 -3.12
C GLY A 201 -9.09 -13.71 -2.22
#